data_AF-A0A512JCA7-F1
#
_entry.id   AF-A0A512JCA7-F1
#
_cell.length_a   1.000
_cell.length_b   1.000
_cell.length_c   1.000
_cell.angle_alpha   90.00
_cell.angle_beta   90.00
_cell.angle_gamma   90.00
#
_symmetry.space_group_name_H-M   'P 1'
#
loop_
_entity.id
_entity.type
_entity.pdbx_description
1 polymer ?
#
loop_
_entity_poly.entity_id
_entity_poly.type
_entity_poly.pdbx_seq_one_letter_code
_entity_poly.pdbx_strand_id
1 'polypeptide(L)'
;MLINHERRLLRQAAEAADRQISIKQKPDRSWPSDHSRLLALESRGDIRSVDLQPTLAVAFATWQITECGLSALERLSGGHA
;
A
#
# COMPACT_ATOMS: atom_id res chain seq x y z
N MET A 1 12.95 11.50 4.68
CA MET A 1 12.93 10.12 5.21
C MET A 1 11.77 9.35 4.57
N LEU A 2 12.05 8.55 3.55
CA LEU A 2 11.05 7.76 2.79
C LEU A 2 10.33 6.71 3.66
N ILE A 3 11.03 6.20 4.67
CA ILE A 3 10.63 5.10 5.56
C ILE A 3 9.32 5.38 6.33
N ASN A 4 9.05 6.64 6.71
CA ASN A 4 7.84 6.97 7.47
C ASN A 4 6.56 6.80 6.63
N HIS A 5 6.63 7.02 5.32
CA HIS A 5 5.45 6.94 4.48
C HIS A 5 5.10 5.49 4.12
N GLU A 6 6.10 4.67 3.81
CA GLU A 6 5.90 3.22 3.59
C GLU A 6 5.33 2.56 4.84
N ARG A 7 5.90 2.87 6.01
CA ARG A 7 5.35 2.44 7.30
C ARG A 7 3.90 2.88 7.47
N ARG A 8 3.56 4.12 7.13
CA ARG A 8 2.18 4.63 7.23
C ARG A 8 1.24 3.85 6.31
N LEU A 9 1.64 3.57 5.07
CA LEU A 9 0.84 2.82 4.10
C LEU A 9 0.63 1.37 4.55
N LEU A 10 1.70 0.68 4.97
CA LEU A 10 1.61 -0.69 5.51
C LEU A 10 0.73 -0.73 6.76
N ARG A 11 0.87 0.25 7.65
CA ARG A 11 0.03 0.35 8.85
C ARG A 11 -1.44 0.59 8.48
N GLN A 12 -1.72 1.49 7.56
CA GLN A 12 -3.09 1.74 7.07
C GLN A 12 -3.68 0.49 6.42
N ALA A 13 -2.90 -0.26 5.66
CA ALA A 13 -3.32 -1.54 5.11
C ALA A 13 -3.60 -2.55 6.23
N ALA A 14 -2.71 -2.69 7.22
CA ALA A 14 -2.87 -3.62 8.34
C ALA A 14 -4.05 -3.27 9.28
N GLU A 15 -4.32 -1.98 9.50
CA GLU A 15 -5.44 -1.50 10.32
C GLU A 15 -6.78 -1.53 9.58
N ALA A 16 -6.78 -1.66 8.24
CA ALA A 16 -8.01 -1.81 7.47
C ALA A 16 -8.68 -3.17 7.75
N ALA A 17 -10.01 -3.20 7.77
CA ALA A 17 -10.81 -4.37 8.11
C ALA A 17 -10.45 -5.63 7.29
N ASP A 18 -10.03 -5.43 6.04
CA ASP A 18 -9.68 -6.51 5.10
C ASP A 18 -8.17 -6.64 4.87
N ARG A 19 -7.35 -5.95 5.67
CA ARG A 19 -5.89 -5.86 5.45
C ARG A 19 -5.51 -5.30 4.06
N GLN A 20 -6.40 -4.48 3.50
CA GLN A 20 -6.31 -3.96 2.14
C GLN A 20 -6.24 -2.43 2.12
N ILE A 21 -5.46 -1.89 1.19
CA ILE A 21 -5.38 -0.49 0.86
C ILE A 21 -5.80 -0.29 -0.59
N SER A 22 -6.81 0.56 -0.79
CA SER A 22 -7.26 0.97 -2.11
C SER A 22 -6.86 2.41 -2.36
N ILE A 23 -6.13 2.69 -3.43
CA ILE A 23 -5.89 4.05 -3.89
C ILE A 23 -6.70 4.34 -5.14
N LYS A 24 -7.33 5.50 -5.11
CA LYS A 24 -8.11 6.05 -6.21
C LYS A 24 -7.19 6.80 -7.17
N GLN A 25 -7.25 6.45 -8.45
CA GLN A 25 -6.61 7.25 -9.49
C GLN A 25 -7.26 8.64 -9.53
N LYS A 26 -6.44 9.70 -9.68
CA LYS A 26 -6.97 11.06 -9.79
C LYS A 26 -7.79 11.19 -11.09
N PRO A 27 -8.77 12.11 -11.14
CA PRO A 27 -9.54 12.39 -12.36
C PRO A 27 -8.65 12.81 -13.55
N ASP A 28 -7.45 13.31 -13.28
CA ASP A 28 -6.42 13.65 -14.26
C ASP A 28 -5.67 12.42 -14.82
N ARG A 29 -6.12 11.18 -14.51
CA ARG A 29 -5.42 9.90 -14.78
C ARG A 29 -4.03 9.77 -14.13
N SER A 30 -3.59 10.79 -13.39
CA SER A 30 -2.39 10.77 -12.59
C SER A 30 -2.57 9.92 -11.32
N TRP A 31 -1.62 9.05 -11.05
CA TRP A 31 -1.57 8.32 -9.78
C TRP A 31 -0.95 9.17 -8.67
N PRO A 32 -1.42 9.05 -7.42
CA PRO A 32 -0.76 9.72 -6.29
C PRO A 32 0.66 9.15 -6.08
N SER A 33 1.53 9.92 -5.43
CA SER A 33 2.89 9.46 -5.09
C SER A 33 2.92 8.17 -4.27
N ASP A 34 1.83 7.86 -3.59
CA ASP A 34 1.63 6.58 -2.89
C ASP A 34 1.61 5.38 -3.84
N HIS A 35 1.20 5.53 -5.11
CA HIS A 35 1.20 4.44 -6.09
C HIS A 35 2.60 3.91 -6.39
N SER A 36 3.57 4.79 -6.65
CA SER A 36 4.96 4.39 -6.86
C SER A 36 5.55 3.70 -5.63
N ARG A 37 5.11 4.09 -4.42
CA ARG A 37 5.52 3.44 -3.16
C ARG A 37 4.88 2.07 -2.98
N LEU A 38 3.59 1.94 -3.30
CA LEU A 38 2.89 0.66 -3.27
C LEU A 38 3.52 -0.32 -4.27
N LEU A 39 3.88 0.14 -5.47
CA LEU A 39 4.64 -0.67 -6.43
C LEU A 39 6.01 -1.12 -5.88
N ALA A 40 6.73 -0.25 -5.17
CA ALA A 40 8.01 -0.63 -4.55
C ALA A 40 7.82 -1.67 -3.43
N LEU A 41 6.76 -1.54 -2.62
CA LEU A 41 6.39 -2.51 -1.58
C LEU A 41 5.95 -3.84 -2.20
N GLU A 42 5.21 -3.80 -3.31
CA GLU A 42 4.81 -4.99 -4.05
C GLU A 42 6.03 -5.70 -4.64
N SER A 43 6.96 -4.95 -5.23
CA SER A 43 8.21 -5.49 -5.74
C SER A 43 9.09 -6.14 -4.65
N ARG A 44 8.93 -5.74 -3.38
CA ARG A 44 9.58 -6.38 -2.23
C ARG A 44 8.81 -7.60 -1.71
N GLY A 45 7.55 -7.78 -2.11
CA GLY A 45 6.65 -8.80 -1.59
C GLY A 45 5.94 -8.41 -0.29
N ASP A 46 6.06 -7.15 0.15
CA ASP A 46 5.40 -6.65 1.36
C ASP A 46 3.88 -6.54 1.17
N ILE A 47 3.44 -6.26 -0.05
CA ILE A 47 2.02 -6.19 -0.42
C ILE A 47 1.80 -6.93 -1.74
N ARG A 48 0.55 -7.26 -2.05
CA ARG A 48 0.14 -7.87 -3.31
C ARG A 48 -1.06 -7.13 -3.89
N SER A 49 -1.02 -6.80 -5.18
CA SER A 49 -2.18 -6.25 -5.89
C SER A 49 -3.27 -7.33 -5.98
N VAL A 50 -4.46 -7.04 -5.45
CA VAL A 50 -5.59 -7.99 -5.39
C VAL A 50 -6.64 -7.69 -6.43
N ASP A 51 -6.90 -6.40 -6.68
CA ASP A 51 -7.91 -5.98 -7.64
C ASP A 51 -7.48 -4.67 -8.28
N LEU A 52 -7.46 -4.65 -9.61
CA LEU A 52 -7.32 -3.44 -10.39
C LEU A 52 -8.62 -3.34 -11.18
N GLN A 53 -9.62 -2.67 -10.61
CA GLN A 53 -10.90 -2.49 -11.28
C GLN A 53 -10.87 -1.17 -12.05
N PRO A 54 -10.70 -1.21 -13.38
CA PRO A 54 -10.98 -0.05 -14.21
C PRO A 54 -12.49 0.12 -14.28
N THR A 55 -13.09 0.83 -13.32
CA THR A 55 -14.46 1.29 -13.52
C THR A 55 -14.45 2.39 -14.57
N LEU A 56 -15.45 2.43 -15.45
CA LEU A 56 -15.55 3.29 -16.66
C LEU A 56 -15.27 4.80 -16.44
N ALA A 57 -15.21 5.28 -15.20
CA ALA A 57 -14.90 6.67 -14.84
C ALA A 57 -13.68 6.83 -13.92
N VAL A 58 -13.21 5.77 -13.23
CA VAL A 58 -12.05 5.86 -12.32
C VAL A 58 -11.40 4.51 -12.11
N ALA A 59 -10.07 4.45 -12.22
CA ALA A 59 -9.31 3.28 -11.83
C ALA A 59 -9.10 3.27 -10.31
N PHE A 60 -9.49 2.17 -9.68
CA PHE A 60 -9.07 1.85 -8.33
C PHE A 60 -8.07 0.72 -8.40
N ALA A 61 -6.98 0.87 -7.66
CA ALA A 61 -6.04 -0.20 -7.46
C ALA A 61 -6.06 -0.55 -5.97
N THR A 62 -6.21 -1.83 -5.69
CA THR A 62 -6.28 -2.39 -4.34
C THR A 62 -5.11 -3.33 -4.12
N TRP A 63 -4.42 -3.13 -3.01
CA TRP A 63 -3.33 -3.99 -2.55
C TRP A 63 -3.68 -4.55 -1.18
N GLN A 64 -3.31 -5.81 -0.95
CA GLN A 64 -3.41 -6.48 0.33
C GLN A 64 -2.02 -6.60 0.94
N ILE A 65 -1.89 -6.29 2.23
CA ILE A 65 -0.64 -6.54 2.95
C ILE A 65 -0.43 -8.04 3.13
N THR A 66 0.80 -8.49 2.89
CA THR A 66 1.20 -9.89 3.11
C THR A 66 1.75 -10.06 4.51
N GLU A 67 1.99 -11.31 4.92
CA GLU A 67 2.69 -11.61 6.17
C GLU A 67 4.12 -11.01 6.19
N CYS A 68 4.74 -10.90 5.01
CA CYS A 68 6.05 -10.28 4.85
C CYS A 68 5.98 -8.77 5.14
N GLY A 69 4.96 -8.08 4.59
CA GLY A 69 4.74 -6.66 4.85
C GLY A 69 4.33 -6.35 6.28
N LEU A 70 3.61 -7.27 6.94
CA LEU A 70 3.33 -7.17 8.38
C LEU A 70 4.63 -7.29 9.19
N SER A 71 5.48 -8.26 8.89
CA SER A 71 6.78 -8.41 9.54
C SER A 71 7.70 -7.20 9.28
N ALA A 72 7.68 -6.66 8.07
CA ALA A 72 8.40 -5.43 7.73
C ALA A 72 7.84 -4.23 8.51
N LEU A 73 6.51 -4.10 8.63
CA LEU A 73 5.86 -3.09 9.43
C LEU A 73 6.27 -3.19 10.91
N GLU A 74 6.30 -4.39 11.49
CA GLU A 74 6.77 -4.59 12.86
C GLU A 74 8.23 -4.21 13.04
N ARG A 75 9.11 -4.55 12.09
CA ARG A 75 10.53 -4.13 12.10
C ARG A 75 10.68 -2.62 12.00
N LEU A 76 9.83 -1.95 11.21
CA LEU A 76 9.81 -0.50 11.03
C LEU A 76 9.11 0.24 12.19
N SER A 77 8.21 -0.44 12.90
CA SER A 77 7.46 0.12 14.04
C SER A 77 8.17 -0.10 15.37
N GLY A 78 8.87 -1.23 15.52
CA GLY A 78 9.61 -1.64 16.70
C GLY A 78 11.01 -1.04 16.84
N GLY A 79 11.34 0.01 16.08
CA GLY A 79 12.57 0.81 16.24
C GLY A 79 12.58 1.68 17.51
N HIS A 80 12.08 1.17 18.62
CA HIS A 80 12.25 1.72 19.96
C HIS A 80 12.78 0.58 20.84
N ALA A 81 14.10 0.39 20.78
CA ALA A 81 14.87 -0.32 21.79
C ALA A 81 15.79 0.70 22.46
#